data_AF-A0A961TEQ9-F1
#
_entry.id   AF-A0A961TEQ9-F1
#
_cell.length_a   1.000
_cell.length_b   1.000
_cell.length_c   1.000
_cell.angle_alpha   90.00
_cell.angle_beta   90.00
_cell.angle_gamma   90.00
#
_symmetry.space_group_name_H-M   'P 1'
#
loop_
_entity.id
_entity.type
_entity.pdbx_description
1 polymer ?
#
loop_
_entity_poly.entity_id
_entity_poly.type
_entity_poly.pdbx_seq_one_letter_code
_entity_poly.pdbx_strand_id
1 'polypeptide(L)'
;MKLKSGHLHIFAAFAGTLLLANLAGAAEPSVEHGKALAEANCSRCHATGLVGDSSHPKAPPFRTLGARLPVDTVDEALLAQLTPKHSDMPTFEITPVQAADIAAYIASIQPVAHGQALVEANCSPCHAIGKTGESPHPEAPPFRTLSERYPIEALEEAFAEGIETGHPDMPSFTAEPGQIADILAYLWSIQDK
;
A
#
# COMPACT_ATOMS: atom_id res chain seq x y z
N MET A 1 -15.09 27.16 -77.55
CA MET A 1 -14.95 28.46 -76.86
C MET A 1 -14.13 28.25 -75.58
N LYS A 2 -12.92 28.82 -75.55
CA LYS A 2 -11.99 29.14 -74.44
C LYS A 2 -11.54 28.07 -73.41
N LEU A 3 -10.23 27.82 -73.45
CA LEU A 3 -9.35 27.31 -72.38
C LEU A 3 -9.28 28.26 -71.17
N LYS A 4 -8.95 27.70 -69.99
CA LYS A 4 -8.06 28.28 -68.94
C LYS A 4 -7.61 27.13 -68.00
N SER A 5 -6.32 26.77 -68.00
CA SER A 5 -5.29 27.17 -67.00
C SER A 5 -5.72 26.80 -65.57
N GLY A 6 -5.18 25.81 -64.86
CA GLY A 6 -3.78 25.36 -64.73
C GLY A 6 -3.25 25.86 -63.40
N HIS A 7 -3.07 25.01 -62.38
CA HIS A 7 -2.27 25.28 -61.19
C HIS A 7 -1.64 23.98 -60.66
N LEU A 8 -0.31 23.94 -60.77
CA LEU A 8 0.61 22.94 -60.24
C LEU A 8 0.78 23.19 -58.73
N HIS A 9 0.39 22.25 -57.88
CA HIS A 9 0.73 22.30 -56.46
C HIS A 9 1.81 21.28 -56.14
N ILE A 10 2.94 21.84 -55.72
CA ILE A 10 4.19 21.20 -55.31
C ILE A 10 3.93 20.32 -54.08
N PHE A 11 4.22 19.02 -54.19
CA PHE A 11 4.32 18.14 -53.01
C PHE A 11 5.63 18.44 -52.28
N ALA A 12 5.57 19.26 -51.24
CA ALA A 12 6.69 19.44 -50.31
C ALA A 12 6.70 18.27 -49.32
N ALA A 13 7.75 17.45 -49.39
CA ALA A 13 8.01 16.37 -48.44
C ALA A 13 8.35 16.94 -47.06
N PHE A 14 7.47 16.76 -46.09
CA PHE A 14 7.82 16.90 -44.67
C PHE A 14 8.38 15.57 -44.17
N ALA A 15 9.71 15.42 -44.23
CA ALA A 15 10.43 14.43 -43.43
C ALA A 15 10.45 14.93 -41.97
N GLY A 16 9.35 14.70 -41.25
CA GLY A 16 9.28 14.95 -39.81
C GLY A 16 10.00 13.82 -39.07
N THR A 17 11.21 14.08 -38.57
CA THR A 17 11.90 13.21 -37.64
C THR A 17 11.07 13.12 -36.35
N LEU A 18 10.47 11.95 -36.09
CA LEU A 18 9.83 11.66 -34.81
C LEU A 18 10.93 11.61 -33.74
N LEU A 19 11.04 12.67 -32.95
CA LEU A 19 11.85 12.66 -31.73
C LEU A 19 11.07 11.86 -30.68
N LEU A 20 11.42 10.58 -30.50
CA LEU A 20 10.94 9.78 -29.38
C LEU A 20 11.57 10.33 -28.10
N ALA A 21 10.84 11.18 -27.38
CA ALA A 21 11.19 11.57 -26.03
C ALA A 21 11.06 10.33 -25.13
N ASN A 22 12.19 9.73 -24.75
CA ASN A 22 12.26 8.75 -23.67
C ASN A 22 12.00 9.49 -22.36
N LEU A 23 10.73 9.62 -21.99
CA LEU A 23 10.35 9.85 -20.60
C LEU A 23 10.53 8.52 -19.86
N ALA A 24 11.76 8.26 -19.44
CA ALA A 24 11.99 7.25 -18.40
C ALA A 24 11.39 7.83 -17.11
N GLY A 25 10.10 7.56 -16.88
CA GLY A 25 9.54 7.67 -15.55
C GLY A 25 10.36 6.76 -14.64
N ALA A 26 10.79 7.26 -13.49
CA ALA A 26 11.37 6.40 -12.47
C ALA A 26 10.38 5.26 -12.22
N ALA A 27 10.85 4.01 -12.32
CA ALA A 27 10.00 2.87 -12.03
C ALA A 27 9.50 2.99 -10.59
N GLU A 28 8.21 2.72 -10.37
CA GLU A 28 7.64 2.66 -9.03
C GLU A 28 8.40 1.63 -8.18
N PRO A 29 8.68 1.91 -6.90
CA PRO A 29 9.33 0.96 -6.02
C PRO A 29 8.60 -0.39 -5.97
N SER A 30 9.36 -1.48 -6.01
CA SER A 30 8.83 -2.84 -6.04
C SER A 30 8.68 -3.39 -4.62
N VAL A 31 7.43 -3.52 -4.16
CA VAL A 31 7.09 -4.16 -2.88
C VAL A 31 7.62 -5.60 -2.80
N GLU A 32 7.49 -6.37 -3.88
CA GLU A 32 7.95 -7.76 -3.91
C GLU A 32 9.48 -7.87 -3.81
N HIS A 33 10.21 -7.00 -4.54
CA HIS A 33 11.67 -6.97 -4.42
C HIS A 33 12.11 -6.49 -3.04
N GLY A 34 11.44 -5.48 -2.48
CA GLY A 34 11.67 -4.99 -1.12
C GLY A 34 11.50 -6.06 -0.05
N LYS A 35 10.44 -6.88 -0.19
CA LYS A 35 10.21 -8.04 0.67
C LYS A 35 11.38 -9.03 0.59
N ALA A 36 11.79 -9.42 -0.61
CA ALA A 36 12.90 -10.35 -0.81
C ALA A 36 14.20 -9.82 -0.19
N LEU A 37 14.47 -8.52 -0.33
CA LEU A 37 15.62 -7.86 0.29
C LEU A 37 15.53 -7.87 1.82
N ALA A 38 14.37 -7.54 2.39
CA ALA A 38 14.15 -7.56 3.83
C ALA A 38 14.35 -8.97 4.41
N GLU A 39 13.78 -9.99 3.77
CA GLU A 39 13.92 -11.39 4.19
C GLU A 39 15.38 -11.86 4.11
N ALA A 40 16.10 -11.52 3.04
CA ALA A 40 17.48 -11.94 2.86
C ALA A 40 18.47 -11.25 3.81
N ASN A 41 18.23 -9.98 4.16
CA ASN A 41 19.24 -9.15 4.83
C ASN A 41 18.87 -8.80 6.29
N CYS A 42 17.59 -8.71 6.62
CA CYS A 42 17.14 -8.15 7.90
C CYS A 42 16.52 -9.20 8.85
N SER A 43 16.04 -10.32 8.33
CA SER A 43 15.30 -11.37 9.08
C SER A 43 16.09 -12.02 10.21
N ARG A 44 17.43 -11.94 10.19
CA ARG A 44 18.28 -12.44 11.28
C ARG A 44 17.93 -11.78 12.62
N CYS A 45 17.52 -10.51 12.60
CA CYS A 45 17.28 -9.70 13.79
C CYS A 45 15.84 -9.18 13.87
N HIS A 46 15.24 -8.81 12.74
CA HIS A 46 13.91 -8.22 12.67
C HIS A 46 12.87 -9.26 12.27
N ALA A 47 11.68 -9.18 12.87
CA ALA A 47 10.50 -9.76 12.24
C ALA A 47 10.14 -8.91 11.02
N THR A 48 10.40 -9.45 9.83
CA THR A 48 10.19 -8.74 8.56
C THR A 48 8.78 -8.90 8.02
N GLY A 49 8.07 -9.97 8.41
CA GLY A 49 6.73 -10.28 7.93
C GLY A 49 5.58 -9.69 8.75
N LEU A 50 4.36 -10.09 8.36
CA LEU A 50 3.08 -9.66 8.96
C LEU A 50 2.83 -10.24 10.36
N VAL A 51 3.59 -11.26 10.77
CA VAL A 51 3.43 -11.95 12.05
C VAL A 51 4.79 -12.21 12.71
N GLY A 52 4.76 -12.61 13.98
CA GLY A 52 5.93 -13.05 14.74
C GLY A 52 6.76 -11.92 15.32
N ASP A 53 7.56 -12.22 16.34
CA ASP A 53 8.41 -11.22 17.01
C ASP A 53 9.83 -11.21 16.47
N SER A 54 10.47 -10.05 16.58
CA SER A 54 11.89 -9.92 16.25
C SER A 54 12.73 -10.83 17.14
N SER A 55 13.68 -11.53 16.54
CA SER A 55 14.63 -12.36 17.28
C SER A 55 15.55 -11.52 18.17
N HIS A 56 15.87 -10.28 17.77
CA HIS A 56 16.64 -9.36 18.59
C HIS A 56 15.71 -8.46 19.44
N PRO A 57 15.86 -8.40 20.78
CA PRO A 57 14.91 -7.71 21.66
C PRO A 57 14.72 -6.21 21.39
N LYS A 58 15.74 -5.55 20.82
CA LYS A 58 15.69 -4.12 20.47
C LYS A 58 15.31 -3.88 19.01
N ALA A 59 15.22 -4.92 18.19
CA ALA A 59 14.86 -4.78 16.79
C ALA A 59 13.33 -4.65 16.68
N PRO A 60 12.78 -3.54 16.16
CA PRO A 60 11.34 -3.46 15.93
C PRO A 60 10.90 -4.42 14.81
N PRO A 61 9.74 -5.10 14.95
CA PRO A 61 9.08 -5.74 13.81
C PRO A 61 8.72 -4.69 12.76
N PHE A 62 8.96 -4.98 11.48
CA PHE A 62 8.75 -4.02 10.40
C PHE A 62 7.30 -3.56 10.28
N ARG A 63 6.32 -4.47 10.49
CA ARG A 63 4.89 -4.13 10.54
C ARG A 63 4.49 -3.08 11.59
N THR A 64 5.35 -2.81 12.58
CA THR A 64 5.12 -1.78 13.61
C THR A 64 6.14 -0.65 13.55
N LEU A 65 6.92 -0.56 12.47
CA LEU A 65 7.99 0.44 12.35
C LEU A 65 7.44 1.86 12.33
N GLY A 66 6.26 2.08 11.76
CA GLY A 66 5.59 3.39 11.69
C GLY A 66 5.31 4.02 13.05
N ALA A 67 5.26 3.23 14.12
CA ALA A 67 5.14 3.75 15.49
C ALA A 67 6.44 4.37 16.03
N ARG A 68 7.58 4.14 15.36
CA ARG A 68 8.91 4.60 15.78
C ARG A 68 9.54 5.61 14.83
N LEU A 69 9.22 5.52 13.54
CA LEU A 69 9.77 6.36 12.48
C LEU A 69 8.67 6.64 11.43
N PRO A 70 8.60 7.87 10.86
CA PRO A 70 7.78 8.13 9.68
C PRO A 70 8.16 7.21 8.53
N VAL A 71 7.19 6.44 8.04
CA VAL A 71 7.42 5.31 7.13
C VAL A 71 7.90 5.78 5.75
N ASP A 72 7.55 7.01 5.38
CA ASP A 72 7.97 7.73 4.17
C ASP A 72 9.44 8.17 4.19
N THR A 73 10.13 8.04 5.33
CA THR A 73 11.56 8.39 5.47
C THR A 73 12.48 7.18 5.63
N VAL A 74 11.94 5.96 5.51
CA VAL A 74 12.68 4.72 5.78
C VAL A 74 13.85 4.52 4.81
N ASP A 75 13.68 4.88 3.54
CA ASP A 75 14.72 4.81 2.52
C ASP A 75 15.90 5.75 2.84
N GLU A 76 15.63 7.00 3.20
CA GLU A 76 16.64 7.96 3.65
C GLU A 76 17.38 7.42 4.88
N ALA A 77 16.63 6.89 5.83
CA ALA A 77 17.15 6.37 7.08
C ALA A 77 18.06 5.16 6.84
N LEU A 78 17.70 4.28 5.91
CA LEU A 78 18.50 3.14 5.45
C LEU A 78 19.80 3.58 4.75
N LEU A 79 19.72 4.56 3.85
CA LEU A 79 20.88 5.12 3.14
C LEU A 79 21.84 5.86 4.11
N ALA A 80 21.30 6.51 5.13
CA ALA A 80 22.05 7.12 6.21
C ALA A 80 22.58 6.10 7.25
N GLN A 81 22.42 4.80 6.99
CA GLN A 81 22.85 3.69 7.85
C GLN A 81 22.30 3.80 9.30
N LEU A 82 21.10 4.38 9.42
CA LEU A 82 20.31 4.57 10.64
C LEU A 82 21.07 5.17 11.83
N THR A 83 21.51 6.42 11.66
CA THR A 83 22.23 7.24 12.65
C THR A 83 21.28 7.89 13.69
N PRO A 84 21.57 7.85 15.03
CA PRO A 84 22.73 7.21 15.63
C PRO A 84 22.64 5.70 15.45
N LYS A 85 23.74 5.12 14.96
CA LYS A 85 23.82 3.70 14.63
C LYS A 85 23.39 2.91 15.86
N HIS A 86 22.31 2.13 15.72
CA HIS A 86 22.03 1.08 16.67
C HIS A 86 23.22 0.12 16.57
N SER A 87 24.08 0.06 17.58
CA SER A 87 25.36 -0.66 17.56
C SER A 87 25.29 -2.10 17.03
N ASP A 88 24.11 -2.70 17.13
CA ASP A 88 23.83 -4.10 16.81
C ASP A 88 23.37 -4.28 15.35
N MET A 89 22.91 -3.21 14.68
CA MET A 89 22.51 -3.28 13.27
C MET A 89 23.76 -3.27 12.39
N PRO A 90 23.95 -4.31 11.56
CA PRO A 90 25.12 -4.37 10.68
C PRO A 90 25.02 -3.29 9.60
N THR A 91 26.16 -2.92 9.03
CA THR A 91 26.17 -2.11 7.81
C THR A 91 25.79 -3.01 6.63
N PHE A 92 24.93 -2.51 5.76
CA PHE A 92 24.50 -3.18 4.53
C PHE A 92 24.88 -2.32 3.33
N GLU A 93 25.34 -2.96 2.26
CA GLU A 93 25.55 -2.32 0.97
C GLU A 93 24.24 -2.42 0.18
N ILE A 94 23.39 -1.39 0.31
CA ILE A 94 22.13 -1.27 -0.43
C ILE A 94 22.16 -0.03 -1.32
N THR A 95 21.66 -0.17 -2.54
CA THR A 95 21.52 0.94 -3.48
C THR A 95 20.27 1.79 -3.15
N PRO A 96 20.17 3.03 -3.65
CA PRO A 96 18.96 3.84 -3.50
C PRO A 96 17.68 3.16 -3.99
N VAL A 97 17.75 2.40 -5.10
CA VAL A 97 16.61 1.62 -5.61
C VAL A 97 16.21 0.54 -4.61
N GLN A 98 17.17 -0.20 -4.06
CA GLN A 98 16.90 -1.23 -3.06
C GLN A 98 16.34 -0.63 -1.75
N ALA A 99 16.83 0.54 -1.33
CA ALA A 99 16.31 1.25 -0.17
C ALA A 99 14.84 1.67 -0.38
N ALA A 100 14.52 2.21 -1.56
CA ALA A 100 13.15 2.55 -1.94
C ALA A 100 12.23 1.32 -1.98
N ASP A 101 12.70 0.21 -2.55
CA ASP A 101 11.95 -1.05 -2.58
C ASP A 101 11.66 -1.57 -1.16
N ILE A 102 12.67 -1.57 -0.27
CA ILE A 102 12.50 -1.97 1.13
C ILE A 102 11.52 -1.04 1.86
N ALA A 103 11.62 0.28 1.64
CA ALA A 103 10.71 1.25 2.23
C ALA A 103 9.27 1.01 1.75
N ALA A 104 9.06 0.76 0.46
CA ALA A 104 7.75 0.43 -0.10
C ALA A 104 7.18 -0.86 0.49
N TYR A 105 8.01 -1.89 0.68
CA TYR A 105 7.59 -3.11 1.37
C TYR A 105 7.16 -2.82 2.81
N ILE A 106 7.99 -2.13 3.59
CA ILE A 106 7.68 -1.78 4.97
C ILE A 106 6.39 -0.97 5.05
N ALA A 107 6.19 -0.03 4.13
CA ALA A 107 4.96 0.75 4.03
C ALA A 107 3.73 -0.13 3.77
N SER A 108 3.84 -1.09 2.85
CA SER A 108 2.73 -2.00 2.48
C SER A 108 2.26 -2.88 3.64
N ILE A 109 3.13 -3.16 4.61
CA ILE A 109 2.83 -4.01 5.77
C ILE A 109 2.54 -3.21 7.05
N GLN A 110 2.41 -1.89 6.97
CA GLN A 110 1.93 -1.11 8.12
C GLN A 110 0.44 -1.37 8.35
N PRO A 111 -0.06 -1.23 9.60
CA PRO A 111 -1.40 -1.69 9.94
C PRO A 111 -2.50 -1.07 9.08
N VAL A 112 -2.46 0.25 8.87
CA VAL A 112 -3.45 0.97 8.05
C VAL A 112 -3.37 0.53 6.58
N ALA A 113 -2.18 0.38 6.01
CA ALA A 113 -2.00 0.02 4.62
C ALA A 113 -2.41 -1.45 4.36
N HIS A 114 -2.00 -2.36 5.24
CA HIS A 114 -2.37 -3.76 5.16
C HIS A 114 -3.87 -3.97 5.41
N GLY A 115 -4.44 -3.26 6.40
CA GLY A 115 -5.88 -3.23 6.67
C GLY A 115 -6.69 -2.74 5.47
N GLN A 116 -6.22 -1.69 4.79
CA GLN A 116 -6.83 -1.20 3.55
C GLN A 116 -6.84 -2.27 2.47
N ALA A 117 -5.71 -2.95 2.25
CA ALA A 117 -5.61 -4.02 1.25
C ALA A 117 -6.55 -5.18 1.57
N LEU A 118 -6.72 -5.53 2.85
CA LEU A 118 -7.66 -6.56 3.30
C LEU A 118 -9.11 -6.17 3.02
N VAL A 119 -9.53 -4.95 3.36
CA VAL A 119 -10.92 -4.54 3.09
C VAL A 119 -11.18 -4.34 1.59
N GLU A 120 -10.18 -3.93 0.82
CA GLU A 120 -10.28 -3.85 -0.64
C GLU A 120 -10.53 -5.25 -1.24
N ALA A 121 -9.74 -6.24 -0.82
CA ALA A 121 -9.84 -7.59 -1.35
C ALA A 121 -11.14 -8.31 -0.94
N ASN A 122 -11.66 -8.03 0.26
CA ASN A 122 -12.73 -8.83 0.86
C ASN A 122 -14.08 -8.11 0.99
N CYS A 123 -14.11 -6.77 1.00
CA CYS A 123 -15.30 -5.99 1.33
C CYS A 123 -15.76 -5.04 0.22
N SER A 124 -14.85 -4.61 -0.67
CA SER A 124 -15.15 -3.67 -1.76
C SER A 124 -16.25 -4.11 -2.75
N PRO A 125 -16.56 -5.41 -2.96
CA PRO A 125 -17.66 -5.78 -3.84
C PRO A 125 -19.02 -5.26 -3.36
N CYS A 126 -19.19 -5.02 -2.06
CA CYS A 126 -20.46 -4.58 -1.48
C CYS A 126 -20.36 -3.21 -0.80
N HIS A 127 -19.25 -2.93 -0.10
CA HIS A 127 -19.11 -1.74 0.73
C HIS A 127 -18.29 -0.64 0.04
N ALA A 128 -18.68 0.62 0.25
CA ALA A 128 -17.77 1.74 0.04
C ALA A 128 -16.73 1.77 1.17
N ILE A 129 -15.53 1.32 0.87
CA ILE A 129 -14.43 1.14 1.83
C ILE A 129 -13.53 2.38 2.00
N GLY A 130 -13.75 3.43 1.21
CA GLY A 130 -12.96 4.67 1.25
C GLY A 130 -13.62 5.80 2.04
N LYS A 131 -12.91 6.93 2.14
CA LYS A 131 -13.40 8.19 2.76
C LYS A 131 -14.53 8.86 1.98
N THR A 132 -14.84 8.38 0.78
CA THR A 132 -15.87 8.91 -0.11
C THR A 132 -16.50 7.79 -0.93
N GLY A 133 -17.61 8.07 -1.59
CA GLY A 133 -18.27 7.16 -2.52
C GLY A 133 -19.42 6.39 -1.90
N GLU A 134 -20.32 5.90 -2.77
CA GLU A 134 -21.48 5.11 -2.37
C GLU A 134 -21.16 3.62 -2.42
N SER A 135 -21.77 2.84 -1.51
CA SER A 135 -21.61 1.40 -1.51
C SER A 135 -22.21 0.78 -2.78
N PRO A 136 -21.50 -0.17 -3.43
CA PRO A 136 -22.06 -0.91 -4.56
C PRO A 136 -23.35 -1.67 -4.22
N HIS A 137 -23.45 -2.23 -3.02
CA HIS A 137 -24.65 -2.89 -2.55
C HIS A 137 -25.54 -1.89 -1.76
N PRO A 138 -26.84 -1.73 -2.10
CA PRO A 138 -27.70 -0.72 -1.48
C PRO A 138 -27.87 -0.85 0.04
N GLU A 139 -27.80 -2.08 0.57
CA GLU A 139 -27.93 -2.34 2.02
C GLU A 139 -26.59 -2.29 2.76
N ALA A 140 -25.47 -2.22 2.04
CA ALA A 140 -24.15 -2.19 2.64
C ALA A 140 -23.80 -0.76 3.08
N PRO A 141 -23.55 -0.50 4.38
CA PRO A 141 -23.15 0.83 4.81
C PRO A 141 -21.74 1.18 4.30
N PRO A 142 -21.48 2.46 3.96
CA PRO A 142 -20.14 2.93 3.70
C PRO A 142 -19.31 2.90 5.00
N PHE A 143 -18.10 2.34 4.93
CA PHE A 143 -17.30 2.04 6.12
C PHE A 143 -16.90 3.27 6.94
N ARG A 144 -16.78 4.44 6.31
CA ARG A 144 -16.53 5.72 7.00
C ARG A 144 -17.63 6.14 8.00
N THR A 145 -18.82 5.56 7.92
CA THR A 145 -19.96 5.89 8.80
C THR A 145 -20.20 4.85 9.89
N LEU A 146 -19.37 3.80 10.00
CA LEU A 146 -19.60 2.71 10.95
C LEU A 146 -19.61 3.19 12.41
N SER A 147 -18.75 4.16 12.73
CA SER A 147 -18.64 4.77 14.06
C SER A 147 -19.93 5.47 14.54
N GLU A 148 -20.83 5.84 13.64
CA GLU A 148 -22.13 6.42 13.99
C GLU A 148 -23.06 5.39 14.66
N ARG A 149 -22.82 4.10 14.41
CA ARG A 149 -23.67 3.00 14.89
C ARG A 149 -23.01 2.23 16.02
N TYR A 150 -21.71 1.98 15.92
CA TYR A 150 -20.96 1.17 16.88
C TYR A 150 -19.53 1.69 17.04
N PRO A 151 -18.92 1.59 18.24
CA PRO A 151 -17.48 1.79 18.39
C PRO A 151 -16.72 0.84 17.46
N ILE A 152 -15.68 1.33 16.78
CA ILE A 152 -14.94 0.51 15.82
C ILE A 152 -14.27 -0.68 16.51
N GLU A 153 -13.79 -0.54 17.75
CA GLU A 153 -13.21 -1.65 18.51
C GLU A 153 -14.22 -2.76 18.81
N ALA A 154 -15.51 -2.43 18.89
CA ALA A 154 -16.55 -3.44 19.12
C ALA A 154 -16.70 -4.40 17.93
N LEU A 155 -16.13 -4.05 16.76
CA LEU A 155 -16.09 -4.96 15.61
C LEU A 155 -15.08 -6.09 15.78
N GLU A 156 -14.12 -5.98 16.71
CA GLU A 156 -13.09 -7.01 16.94
C GLU A 156 -13.70 -8.38 17.22
N GLU A 157 -14.69 -8.45 18.10
CA GLU A 157 -15.40 -9.69 18.46
C GLU A 157 -16.12 -10.27 17.23
N ALA A 158 -16.81 -9.41 16.45
CA ALA A 158 -17.49 -9.84 15.23
C ALA A 158 -16.53 -10.38 14.16
N PHE A 159 -15.32 -9.82 14.04
CA PHE A 159 -14.29 -10.37 13.17
C PHE A 159 -13.69 -11.67 13.71
N ALA A 160 -13.51 -11.78 15.04
CA ALA A 160 -12.91 -12.94 15.68
C ALA A 160 -13.81 -14.19 15.64
N GLU A 161 -15.12 -13.99 15.73
CA GLU A 161 -16.11 -15.08 15.59
C GLU A 161 -16.43 -15.41 14.12
N GLY A 162 -15.94 -14.59 13.19
CA GLY A 162 -16.26 -14.65 11.76
C GLY A 162 -17.46 -13.74 11.44
N ILE A 163 -17.30 -12.84 10.46
CA ILE A 163 -18.39 -11.94 10.11
C ILE A 163 -19.49 -12.70 9.36
N GLU A 164 -20.52 -13.13 10.08
CA GLU A 164 -21.76 -13.67 9.49
C GLU A 164 -22.98 -12.76 9.76
N THR A 165 -22.77 -11.58 10.35
CA THR A 165 -23.79 -10.90 11.14
C THR A 165 -24.49 -9.71 10.47
N GLY A 166 -24.24 -9.46 9.18
CA GLY A 166 -24.87 -8.35 8.46
C GLY A 166 -26.21 -8.72 7.80
N HIS A 167 -26.15 -9.64 6.83
CA HIS A 167 -27.27 -10.12 6.01
C HIS A 167 -26.87 -11.39 5.23
N PRO A 168 -27.81 -12.15 4.65
CA PRO A 168 -27.51 -13.41 3.95
C PRO A 168 -26.51 -13.31 2.79
N ASP A 169 -26.44 -12.17 2.10
CA ASP A 169 -25.51 -11.97 0.99
C ASP A 169 -24.06 -11.62 1.42
N MET A 170 -23.81 -11.39 2.72
CA MET A 170 -22.47 -11.06 3.22
C MET A 170 -21.62 -12.34 3.24
N PRO A 171 -20.51 -12.40 2.50
CA PRO A 171 -19.67 -13.61 2.48
C PRO A 171 -19.02 -13.82 3.85
N SER A 172 -18.81 -15.08 4.22
CA SER A 172 -18.00 -15.39 5.38
C SER A 172 -16.55 -14.98 5.14
N PHE A 173 -15.97 -14.32 6.14
CA PHE A 173 -14.58 -13.90 6.14
C PHE A 173 -13.97 -14.21 7.51
N THR A 174 -12.89 -14.98 7.50
CA THR A 174 -12.11 -15.31 8.69
C THR A 174 -10.78 -14.59 8.59
N ALA A 175 -10.57 -13.61 9.48
CA ALA A 175 -9.30 -12.91 9.61
C ALA A 175 -8.49 -13.51 10.76
N GLU A 176 -7.18 -13.63 10.57
CA GLU A 176 -6.25 -13.90 11.67
C GLU A 176 -6.21 -12.71 12.64
N PRO A 177 -5.88 -12.90 13.93
CA PRO A 177 -5.90 -11.81 14.92
C PRO A 177 -5.12 -10.55 14.51
N GLY A 178 -3.97 -10.71 13.84
CA GLY A 178 -3.20 -9.59 13.31
C GLY A 178 -3.90 -8.85 12.17
N GLN A 179 -4.61 -9.59 11.30
CA GLN A 179 -5.40 -9.00 10.22
C GLN A 179 -6.61 -8.22 10.78
N ILE A 180 -7.24 -8.72 11.85
CA ILE A 180 -8.33 -8.00 12.52
C ILE A 180 -7.81 -6.65 13.03
N ALA A 181 -6.69 -6.65 13.75
CA ALA A 181 -6.09 -5.41 14.25
C ALA A 181 -5.77 -4.41 13.12
N ASP A 182 -5.24 -4.88 11.99
CA ASP A 182 -4.92 -4.05 10.83
C ASP A 182 -6.19 -3.49 10.17
N ILE A 183 -7.23 -4.32 9.99
CA ILE A 183 -8.54 -3.88 9.48
C ILE A 183 -9.13 -2.79 10.39
N LEU A 184 -9.13 -3.00 11.70
CA LEU A 184 -9.63 -2.02 12.66
C LEU A 184 -8.82 -0.71 12.59
N ALA A 185 -7.50 -0.79 12.46
CA ALA A 185 -6.64 0.39 12.29
C ALA A 185 -7.00 1.17 11.02
N TYR A 186 -7.29 0.49 9.90
CA TYR A 186 -7.75 1.15 8.69
C TYR A 186 -9.14 1.76 8.86
N LEU A 187 -10.12 1.01 9.40
CA LEU A 187 -11.48 1.50 9.63
C LEU A 187 -11.47 2.76 10.50
N TRP A 188 -10.67 2.77 11.58
CA TRP A 188 -10.44 3.96 12.41
C TRP A 188 -9.96 5.17 11.61
N SER A 189 -9.05 4.97 10.66
CA SER A 189 -8.42 6.05 9.89
C SER A 189 -9.35 6.76 8.88
N ILE A 190 -10.51 6.16 8.60
CA ILE A 190 -11.45 6.64 7.58
C ILE A 190 -12.78 7.12 8.13
N GLN A 191 -13.01 7.05 9.44
CA GLN A 191 -14.28 7.46 10.03
C GLN A 191 -14.56 8.95 9.80
N ASP A 192 -15.82 9.26 9.50
CA ASP A 192 -16.36 10.62 9.54
C ASP A 192 -16.37 11.11 11.00
N LYS A 193 -16.19 12.41 11.19
CA LYS A 193 -16.08 13.04 12.52
C LYS A 193 -17.43 13.42 13.10
#